data_AF-A0A7S2KE78-F1
#
_entry.id   AF-A0A7S2KE78-F1
#
_cell.length_a   1.000
_cell.length_b   1.000
_cell.length_c   1.000
_cell.angle_alpha   90.00
_cell.angle_beta   90.00
_cell.angle_gamma   90.00
#
_symmetry.space_group_name_H-M   'P 1'
#
loop_
_entity.id
_entity.type
_entity.pdbx_description
1 polymer ?
#
loop_
_entity_poly.entity_id
_entity_poly.type
_entity_poly.pdbx_seq_one_letter_code
_entity_poly.pdbx_strand_id
1 'polypeptide(L)'
;MALARVAPLALAAAGAAAAPGGWIARLEANGFAVQEGEYGFFDMQTCKAADTCYAINPLTPYGLSWLPRHPREAAAQVGYENSCVRHRICRGNASRPLSPSWRVDRGETVVILGRTPPESVYWSFAPTLYTRYHPAPFLPRPGSVDRMLVACPPALLRGNRCEVFSGVNDPVNHLTANTSGRGAPFAVDFALVLSWDASSERRTLDELRRAGHENVNVLRFPGGAGRLGVVAGDEDEWMAILRVEGIKDEQQAKAFYAGAPYRTFRVTPPASFVVQDEALFASFDGRMRERATGGRESAGGVGFEQLRRALKRVQLEILREEEASWRGVRRHVAATKFETFVNDSGYECLAHGTKCAGDCRDTIYAKATFLTRQMECMPLPSVGPCNPAETALLSEEEGDAFFAFGVNHQLTGQALYSSVTGYNFPKLAAVTGAIADDAYAGTAERYLGPADAAARYLWVVKFARSCAGSAGLCVEIPAASEDPAVSPLALHEPLFFLERMYVNPKTNSGPAVSETILGGLLHFKPQRSIVV
;
A
#
# COMPACT_ATOMS: atom_id res chain seq x y z
N MET A 1 -62.14 -4.41 9.21
CA MET A 1 -61.20 -5.49 8.82
C MET A 1 -61.20 -5.57 7.30
N ALA A 2 -60.28 -4.87 6.65
CA ALA A 2 -59.99 -5.00 5.21
C ALA A 2 -58.58 -4.46 4.98
N LEU A 3 -57.68 -5.35 4.55
CA LEU A 3 -56.28 -5.10 4.27
C LEU A 3 -56.13 -4.33 2.94
N ALA A 4 -55.60 -3.11 3.01
CA ALA A 4 -55.11 -2.39 1.84
C ALA A 4 -53.64 -2.80 1.59
N ARG A 5 -53.39 -3.46 0.46
CA ARG A 5 -52.05 -3.78 -0.04
C ARG A 5 -51.36 -2.49 -0.48
N VAL A 6 -50.27 -2.14 0.18
CA VAL A 6 -49.34 -1.10 -0.28
C VAL A 6 -48.43 -1.73 -1.33
N ALA A 7 -48.46 -1.19 -2.55
CA ALA A 7 -47.56 -1.59 -3.64
C ALA A 7 -46.13 -1.10 -3.35
N PRO A 8 -45.08 -1.87 -3.70
CA PRO A 8 -43.72 -1.41 -3.53
C PRO A 8 -43.39 -0.32 -4.55
N LEU A 9 -42.87 0.81 -4.10
CA LEU A 9 -42.21 1.79 -4.97
C LEU A 9 -41.05 1.10 -5.68
N ALA A 10 -41.13 1.00 -6.99
CA ALA A 10 -40.00 0.64 -7.82
C ALA A 10 -38.90 1.70 -7.67
N LEU A 11 -37.72 1.29 -7.18
CA LEU A 11 -36.50 2.06 -7.36
C LEU A 11 -36.31 2.25 -8.87
N ALA A 12 -36.41 3.49 -9.33
CA ALA A 12 -36.06 3.85 -10.69
C ALA A 12 -34.61 3.45 -10.95
N ALA A 13 -34.41 2.61 -11.96
CA ALA A 13 -33.10 2.23 -12.45
C ALA A 13 -32.29 3.49 -12.80
N ALA A 14 -31.09 3.56 -12.24
CA ALA A 14 -30.09 4.56 -12.58
C ALA A 14 -29.87 4.63 -14.10
N GLY A 15 -29.60 5.83 -14.59
CA GLY A 15 -29.47 6.17 -16.01
C GLY A 15 -28.59 5.17 -16.77
N ALA A 16 -29.06 4.81 -17.96
CA ALA A 16 -28.32 3.97 -18.90
C ALA A 16 -26.94 4.60 -19.19
N ALA A 17 -25.89 3.98 -18.66
CA ALA A 17 -24.53 4.21 -19.12
C ALA A 17 -24.48 4.00 -20.64
N ALA A 18 -23.88 4.93 -21.37
CA ALA A 18 -23.65 4.79 -22.81
C ALA A 18 -23.03 3.41 -23.10
N ALA A 19 -23.65 2.66 -24.02
CA ALA A 19 -23.27 1.27 -24.25
C ALA A 19 -21.75 1.17 -24.58
N PRO A 20 -20.98 0.41 -23.80
CA PRO A 20 -19.52 0.33 -23.91
C PRO A 20 -18.99 -0.21 -25.26
N GLY A 21 -19.87 -0.64 -26.18
CA GLY A 21 -19.51 -1.23 -27.46
C GLY A 21 -19.03 -0.23 -28.53
N GLY A 22 -19.33 1.06 -28.41
CA GLY A 22 -19.04 2.02 -29.49
C GLY A 22 -17.55 2.22 -29.76
N TRP A 23 -16.74 2.43 -28.73
CA TRP A 23 -15.30 2.65 -28.87
C TRP A 23 -14.54 1.35 -29.13
N ILE A 24 -14.96 0.24 -28.53
CA ILE A 24 -14.38 -1.10 -28.73
C ILE A 24 -14.50 -1.50 -30.20
N ALA A 25 -15.72 -1.47 -30.75
CA ALA A 25 -15.96 -1.86 -32.14
C ALA A 25 -15.18 -0.97 -33.13
N ARG A 26 -15.01 0.33 -32.83
CA ARG A 26 -14.19 1.23 -33.66
C ARG A 26 -12.71 0.90 -33.59
N LEU A 27 -12.17 0.57 -32.41
CA LEU A 27 -10.79 0.12 -32.29
C LEU A 27 -10.57 -1.21 -33.04
N GLU A 28 -11.45 -2.18 -32.85
CA GLU A 28 -11.40 -3.48 -33.53
C GLU A 28 -11.52 -3.35 -35.05
N ALA A 29 -12.39 -2.47 -35.55
CA ALA A 29 -12.48 -2.14 -36.97
C ALA A 29 -11.19 -1.53 -37.55
N ASN A 30 -10.33 -0.98 -36.69
CA ASN A 30 -9.00 -0.48 -37.06
C ASN A 30 -7.87 -1.47 -36.73
N GLY A 31 -8.21 -2.74 -36.48
CA GLY A 31 -7.25 -3.84 -36.27
C GLY A 31 -6.67 -3.93 -34.86
N PHE A 32 -7.16 -3.14 -33.90
CA PHE A 32 -6.77 -3.31 -32.50
C PHE A 32 -7.43 -4.58 -31.92
N ALA A 33 -6.70 -5.29 -31.06
CA ALA A 33 -7.30 -6.29 -30.21
C ALA A 33 -7.73 -5.63 -28.89
N VAL A 34 -9.00 -5.76 -28.52
CA VAL A 34 -9.51 -5.29 -27.22
C VAL A 34 -9.92 -6.51 -26.41
N GLN A 35 -9.22 -6.76 -25.31
CA GLN A 35 -9.49 -7.90 -24.44
C GLN A 35 -9.99 -7.41 -23.08
N GLU A 36 -11.22 -7.76 -22.73
CA GLU A 36 -11.74 -7.48 -21.39
C GLU A 36 -11.05 -8.36 -20.35
N GLY A 37 -10.73 -7.77 -19.19
CA GLY A 37 -10.27 -8.47 -18.00
C GLY A 37 -11.34 -8.48 -16.92
N GLU A 38 -10.91 -8.73 -15.68
CA GLU A 38 -11.73 -8.62 -14.47
C GLU A 38 -11.12 -7.58 -13.55
N TYR A 39 -11.96 -6.88 -12.79
CA TYR A 39 -11.49 -6.02 -11.71
C TYR A 39 -11.95 -6.59 -10.38
N GLY A 40 -11.10 -6.54 -9.36
CA GLY A 40 -11.48 -7.01 -8.03
C GLY A 40 -10.49 -6.57 -6.97
N PHE A 41 -10.52 -7.25 -5.83
CA PHE A 41 -9.69 -6.91 -4.68
C PHE A 41 -8.74 -8.03 -4.28
N PHE A 42 -7.50 -7.66 -3.96
CA PHE A 42 -6.58 -8.48 -3.18
C PHE A 42 -6.90 -8.25 -1.70
N ASP A 43 -7.64 -9.18 -1.13
CA ASP A 43 -8.16 -9.17 0.23
C ASP A 43 -7.47 -10.22 1.11
N MET A 44 -7.89 -10.34 2.37
CA MET A 44 -7.33 -11.33 3.30
C MET A 44 -7.57 -12.78 2.84
N GLN A 45 -8.61 -13.07 2.06
CA GLN A 45 -8.82 -14.40 1.48
C GLN A 45 -7.80 -14.70 0.38
N THR A 46 -7.53 -13.73 -0.49
CA THR A 46 -6.49 -13.84 -1.52
C THR A 46 -5.11 -13.97 -0.87
N CYS A 47 -4.83 -13.15 0.14
CA CYS A 47 -3.62 -13.21 0.96
C CYS A 47 -3.41 -14.59 1.62
N LYS A 48 -4.46 -15.27 2.09
CA LYS A 48 -4.35 -16.64 2.65
C LYS A 48 -3.79 -17.63 1.62
N ALA A 49 -4.20 -17.53 0.35
CA ALA A 49 -3.72 -18.40 -0.73
C ALA A 49 -2.35 -17.99 -1.29
N ALA A 50 -2.01 -16.69 -1.23
CA ALA A 50 -0.74 -16.13 -1.69
C ALA A 50 0.43 -16.44 -0.74
N ASP A 51 1.65 -16.30 -1.24
CA ASP A 51 2.89 -16.42 -0.46
C ASP A 51 3.19 -15.19 0.40
N THR A 52 2.61 -14.04 0.07
CA THR A 52 2.66 -12.79 0.85
C THR A 52 1.32 -12.07 0.80
N CYS A 53 1.05 -11.26 1.83
CA CYS A 53 -0.13 -10.43 1.95
C CYS A 53 0.16 -8.96 1.64
N TYR A 54 1.38 -8.62 1.19
CA TYR A 54 1.76 -7.27 0.77
C TYR A 54 1.44 -6.16 1.79
N ALA A 55 1.45 -6.51 3.08
CA ALA A 55 1.06 -5.64 4.17
C ALA A 55 -0.26 -4.90 3.91
N ILE A 56 -1.25 -5.59 3.34
CA ILE A 56 -2.57 -5.01 3.11
C ILE A 56 -3.18 -4.57 4.43
N ASN A 57 -3.91 -3.47 4.42
CA ASN A 57 -4.80 -3.17 5.53
C ASN A 57 -6.03 -4.07 5.39
N PRO A 58 -6.38 -4.91 6.40
CA PRO A 58 -7.44 -5.89 6.25
C PRO A 58 -8.81 -5.32 5.89
N LEU A 59 -9.08 -4.10 6.32
CA LEU A 59 -10.34 -3.41 6.10
C LEU A 59 -10.38 -2.66 4.77
N THR A 60 -9.23 -2.50 4.11
CA THR A 60 -9.08 -1.72 2.88
C THR A 60 -8.21 -2.46 1.86
N PRO A 61 -8.77 -3.50 1.21
CA PRO A 61 -8.02 -4.34 0.28
C PRO A 61 -7.60 -3.58 -0.99
N TYR A 62 -6.56 -4.07 -1.66
CA TYR A 62 -6.04 -3.44 -2.88
C TYR A 62 -6.90 -3.79 -4.09
N GLY A 63 -7.42 -2.79 -4.81
CA GLY A 63 -8.09 -3.02 -6.08
C GLY A 63 -7.10 -3.19 -7.22
N LEU A 64 -7.27 -4.23 -8.05
CA LEU A 64 -6.36 -4.58 -9.15
C LEU A 64 -7.14 -4.97 -10.42
N SER A 65 -6.49 -4.81 -11.57
CA SER A 65 -7.01 -5.28 -12.87
C SER A 65 -6.45 -6.65 -13.24
N TRP A 66 -7.24 -7.71 -13.17
CA TRP A 66 -6.85 -9.01 -13.68
C TRP A 66 -7.04 -9.06 -15.20
N LEU A 67 -5.98 -8.78 -15.96
CA LEU A 67 -6.01 -8.73 -17.41
C LEU A 67 -5.61 -10.07 -18.04
N PRO A 68 -6.15 -10.39 -19.22
CA PRO A 68 -5.65 -11.50 -20.01
C PRO A 68 -4.23 -11.23 -20.52
N ARG A 69 -3.55 -12.33 -20.87
CA ARG A 69 -2.26 -12.28 -21.56
C ARG A 69 -2.36 -11.48 -22.85
N HIS A 70 -1.26 -10.82 -23.19
CA HIS A 70 -1.12 -10.18 -24.48
C HIS A 70 -1.31 -11.20 -25.62
N PRO A 71 -1.89 -10.85 -26.77
CA PRO A 71 -2.12 -11.80 -27.87
C PRO A 71 -0.85 -12.49 -28.41
N ARG A 72 0.31 -11.84 -28.29
CA ARG A 72 1.64 -12.39 -28.64
C ARG A 72 2.40 -13.01 -27.47
N GLU A 73 1.87 -12.98 -26.26
CA GLU A 73 2.51 -13.59 -25.10
C GLU A 73 2.23 -15.09 -25.07
N ALA A 74 3.29 -15.90 -25.14
CA ALA A 74 3.19 -17.35 -25.08
C ALA A 74 2.85 -17.83 -23.66
N ALA A 75 2.12 -18.94 -23.57
CA ALA A 75 1.72 -19.51 -22.28
C ALA A 75 2.88 -20.09 -21.46
N ALA A 76 3.88 -20.64 -22.15
CA ALA A 76 5.12 -21.12 -21.59
C ALA A 76 6.25 -20.38 -22.28
N GLN A 77 7.07 -19.68 -21.49
CA GLN A 77 8.23 -18.95 -21.98
C GLN A 77 9.45 -19.34 -21.16
N VAL A 78 10.51 -19.77 -21.84
CA VAL A 78 11.72 -20.23 -21.17
C VAL A 78 12.35 -19.06 -20.40
N GLY A 79 12.60 -19.26 -19.10
CA GLY A 79 13.27 -18.27 -18.26
C GLY A 79 12.36 -17.16 -17.71
N TYR A 80 11.05 -17.21 -17.97
CA TYR A 80 10.07 -16.28 -17.40
C TYR A 80 8.90 -17.04 -16.77
N GLU A 81 8.62 -16.71 -15.51
CA GLU A 81 7.39 -17.07 -14.81
C GLU A 81 6.71 -15.78 -14.39
N ASN A 82 5.45 -15.60 -14.82
CA ASN A 82 4.67 -14.42 -14.45
C ASN A 82 4.49 -14.39 -12.93
N SER A 83 4.70 -13.20 -12.33
CA SER A 83 4.64 -13.04 -10.87
C SER A 83 3.31 -13.49 -10.27
N CYS A 84 2.23 -13.35 -11.03
CA CYS A 84 0.92 -13.87 -10.66
C CYS A 84 0.91 -15.36 -10.34
N VAL A 85 1.59 -16.17 -11.17
CA VAL A 85 1.70 -17.62 -11.00
C VAL A 85 2.60 -17.91 -9.82
N ARG A 86 3.76 -17.25 -9.78
CA ARG A 86 4.75 -17.39 -8.70
C ARG A 86 4.14 -17.15 -7.32
N HIS A 87 3.34 -16.08 -7.19
CA HIS A 87 2.72 -15.65 -5.94
C HIS A 87 1.32 -16.26 -5.72
N ARG A 88 0.82 -17.08 -6.66
CA ARG A 88 -0.51 -17.72 -6.60
C ARG A 88 -1.67 -16.73 -6.48
N ILE A 89 -1.59 -15.62 -7.21
CA ILE A 89 -2.59 -14.54 -7.20
C ILE A 89 -3.38 -14.43 -8.52
N CYS A 90 -3.29 -15.46 -9.37
CA CYS A 90 -4.01 -15.50 -10.64
C CYS A 90 -5.49 -15.78 -10.47
N ARG A 91 -6.25 -15.25 -11.43
CA ARG A 91 -7.69 -15.49 -11.58
C ARG A 91 -7.98 -16.08 -12.96
N GLY A 92 -9.25 -16.37 -13.19
CA GLY A 92 -9.72 -17.01 -14.41
C GLY A 92 -9.48 -18.52 -14.39
N ASN A 93 -9.36 -19.10 -15.57
CA ASN A 93 -9.20 -20.55 -15.75
C ASN A 93 -8.07 -20.84 -16.75
N ALA A 94 -7.81 -22.13 -17.01
CA ALA A 94 -6.72 -22.52 -17.91
C ALA A 94 -6.86 -21.96 -19.35
N SER A 95 -8.08 -21.75 -19.85
CA SER A 95 -8.32 -21.22 -21.19
C SER A 95 -8.30 -19.68 -21.25
N ARG A 96 -8.49 -19.01 -20.12
CA ARG A 96 -8.39 -17.55 -19.98
C ARG A 96 -7.75 -17.20 -18.63
N PRO A 97 -6.43 -17.38 -18.49
CA PRO A 97 -5.73 -16.99 -17.29
C PRO A 97 -5.66 -15.47 -17.22
N LEU A 98 -5.96 -14.92 -16.04
CA LEU A 98 -5.92 -13.49 -15.78
C LEU A 98 -4.87 -13.18 -14.72
N SER A 99 -4.10 -12.12 -14.96
CA SER A 99 -3.02 -11.68 -14.08
C SER A 99 -3.26 -10.26 -13.58
N PRO A 100 -2.98 -9.93 -12.30
CA PRO A 100 -2.99 -8.56 -11.82
C PRO A 100 -1.71 -7.79 -12.16
N SER A 101 -0.67 -8.48 -12.65
CA SER A 101 0.57 -7.88 -13.15
C SER A 101 0.80 -8.22 -14.62
N TRP A 102 1.21 -7.21 -15.40
CA TRP A 102 1.22 -7.31 -16.85
C TRP A 102 2.55 -6.83 -17.40
N ARG A 103 3.16 -7.65 -18.26
CA ARG A 103 4.07 -7.12 -19.28
C ARG A 103 3.22 -6.44 -20.34
N VAL A 104 3.69 -5.32 -20.89
CA VAL A 104 2.99 -4.59 -21.96
C VAL A 104 3.96 -4.32 -23.10
N ASP A 105 3.48 -4.40 -24.33
CA ASP A 105 4.24 -3.98 -25.50
C ASP A 105 4.02 -2.49 -25.82
N ARG A 106 4.85 -1.95 -26.69
CA ARG A 106 4.73 -0.58 -27.19
C ARG A 106 3.37 -0.36 -27.84
N GLY A 107 2.76 0.78 -27.55
CA GLY A 107 1.47 1.16 -28.10
C GLY A 107 0.26 0.54 -27.41
N GLU A 108 0.45 -0.27 -26.37
CA GLU A 108 -0.65 -0.78 -25.56
C GLU A 108 -1.17 0.26 -24.57
N THR A 109 -2.48 0.19 -24.31
CA THR A 109 -3.12 0.92 -23.19
C THR A 109 -3.99 -0.04 -22.39
N VAL A 110 -4.25 0.32 -21.13
CA VAL A 110 -5.29 -0.33 -20.32
C VAL A 110 -6.36 0.70 -20.01
N VAL A 111 -7.63 0.34 -20.18
CA VAL A 111 -8.77 1.22 -19.93
C VAL A 111 -9.58 0.66 -18.77
N ILE A 112 -9.85 1.49 -17.77
CA ILE A 112 -10.76 1.18 -16.66
C ILE A 112 -11.97 2.10 -16.76
N LEU A 113 -13.17 1.53 -16.79
CA LEU A 113 -14.44 2.25 -16.82
C LEU A 113 -15.25 1.89 -15.58
N GLY A 114 -15.87 2.86 -14.92
CA GLY A 114 -16.73 2.57 -13.77
C GLY A 114 -17.11 3.81 -12.98
N ARG A 115 -17.39 3.60 -11.69
CA ARG A 115 -17.67 4.67 -10.72
C ARG A 115 -16.56 4.75 -9.69
N THR A 116 -16.14 5.97 -9.34
CA THR A 116 -15.19 6.18 -8.25
C THR A 116 -15.73 5.59 -6.93
N PRO A 117 -14.86 5.29 -5.95
CA PRO A 117 -15.28 4.72 -4.67
C PRO A 117 -16.40 5.53 -3.99
N PRO A 118 -17.21 4.89 -3.13
CA PRO A 118 -18.13 5.58 -2.23
C PRO A 118 -17.45 6.67 -1.41
N GLU A 119 -18.23 7.49 -0.73
CA GLU A 119 -17.68 8.56 0.12
C GLU A 119 -16.69 7.98 1.12
N SER A 120 -15.43 8.41 1.02
CA SER A 120 -14.31 7.88 1.78
C SER A 120 -13.36 9.01 2.21
N VAL A 121 -12.42 8.71 3.10
CA VAL A 121 -11.38 9.68 3.50
C VAL A 121 -10.35 9.85 2.39
N TYR A 122 -10.04 8.77 1.66
CA TYR A 122 -9.07 8.78 0.58
C TYR A 122 -9.37 7.69 -0.45
N TRP A 123 -9.01 7.94 -1.70
CA TRP A 123 -8.73 6.91 -2.70
C TRP A 123 -7.72 7.38 -3.75
N SER A 124 -7.02 6.43 -4.38
CA SER A 124 -6.12 6.68 -5.51
C SER A 124 -5.90 5.45 -6.39
N PHE A 125 -5.65 5.66 -7.69
CA PHE A 125 -5.04 4.68 -8.58
C PHE A 125 -3.54 4.99 -8.74
N ALA A 126 -2.68 4.14 -8.21
CA ALA A 126 -1.22 4.34 -8.22
C ALA A 126 -0.55 3.54 -9.35
N PRO A 127 0.35 4.13 -10.15
CA PRO A 127 1.09 3.43 -11.19
C PRO A 127 2.34 2.77 -10.60
N THR A 128 2.49 1.47 -10.86
CA THR A 128 3.51 0.68 -10.19
C THR A 128 4.32 -0.16 -11.18
N LEU A 129 5.64 -0.07 -11.10
CA LEU A 129 6.55 -1.07 -11.64
C LEU A 129 6.65 -2.19 -10.61
N TYR A 130 6.06 -3.33 -10.93
CA TYR A 130 5.95 -4.43 -9.99
C TYR A 130 7.22 -5.28 -9.95
N THR A 131 7.64 -5.83 -11.09
CA THR A 131 8.87 -6.62 -11.15
C THR A 131 9.81 -6.17 -12.26
N ARG A 132 11.10 -6.30 -11.96
CA ARG A 132 12.20 -5.89 -12.83
C ARG A 132 13.21 -7.02 -12.95
N TYR A 133 13.58 -7.38 -14.17
CA TYR A 133 14.73 -8.24 -14.41
C TYR A 133 16.05 -7.48 -14.27
N HIS A 134 17.05 -8.09 -13.66
CA HIS A 134 18.40 -7.57 -13.56
C HIS A 134 19.35 -8.54 -14.27
N PRO A 135 19.97 -8.15 -15.39
CA PRO A 135 20.96 -9.00 -16.06
C PRO A 135 22.20 -9.17 -15.17
N ALA A 136 22.91 -10.29 -15.34
CA ALA A 136 24.19 -10.49 -14.67
C ALA A 136 25.31 -9.68 -15.36
N PRO A 137 26.26 -9.10 -14.60
CA PRO A 137 26.31 -9.06 -13.13
C PRO A 137 25.45 -7.93 -12.55
N PHE A 138 24.75 -8.21 -11.46
CA PHE A 138 24.01 -7.24 -10.66
C PHE A 138 24.20 -7.49 -9.16
N LEU A 139 24.55 -6.44 -8.44
CA LEU A 139 24.62 -6.41 -6.99
C LEU A 139 23.80 -5.23 -6.48
N PRO A 140 22.80 -5.46 -5.61
CA PRO A 140 22.03 -4.37 -5.01
C PRO A 140 22.93 -3.49 -4.14
N ARG A 141 22.59 -2.20 -4.05
CA ARG A 141 23.30 -1.19 -3.24
C ARG A 141 22.32 -0.53 -2.26
N PRO A 142 21.87 -1.26 -1.22
CA PRO A 142 20.84 -0.79 -0.31
C PRO A 142 21.24 0.46 0.51
N GLY A 143 22.53 0.81 0.53
CA GLY A 143 23.04 2.02 1.18
C GLY A 143 23.23 1.90 2.69
N SER A 144 22.54 0.95 3.33
CA SER A 144 22.63 0.70 4.77
C SER A 144 22.24 -0.75 5.13
N VAL A 145 22.63 -1.19 6.33
CA VAL A 145 22.34 -2.55 6.83
C VAL A 145 20.83 -2.78 7.03
N ASP A 146 20.09 -1.77 7.50
CA ASP A 146 18.64 -1.84 7.71
C ASP A 146 17.85 -2.00 6.41
N ARG A 147 18.42 -1.54 5.28
CA ARG A 147 17.85 -1.69 3.93
C ARG A 147 18.24 -3.00 3.26
N MET A 148 19.13 -3.81 3.85
CA MET A 148 19.45 -5.14 3.32
C MET A 148 18.23 -6.09 3.33
N LEU A 149 17.32 -5.94 4.29
CA LEU A 149 16.08 -6.74 4.35
C LEU A 149 15.20 -6.56 3.12
N VAL A 150 15.32 -5.44 2.43
CA VAL A 150 14.57 -5.12 1.22
C VAL A 150 15.48 -5.07 0.00
N ALA A 151 16.68 -5.64 0.04
CA ALA A 151 17.52 -5.72 -1.14
C ALA A 151 16.91 -6.63 -2.21
N CYS A 152 17.05 -6.25 -3.48
CA CYS A 152 16.76 -7.16 -4.57
C CYS A 152 17.73 -8.35 -4.57
N PRO A 153 17.30 -9.54 -5.03
CA PRO A 153 18.21 -10.67 -5.18
C PRO A 153 19.41 -10.31 -6.09
N PRO A 154 20.66 -10.62 -5.69
CA PRO A 154 21.80 -10.42 -6.57
C PRO A 154 21.72 -11.36 -7.79
N ALA A 155 22.41 -10.97 -8.87
CA ALA A 155 22.48 -11.73 -10.10
C ALA A 155 23.93 -11.84 -10.55
N LEU A 156 24.64 -12.90 -10.15
CA LEU A 156 26.10 -13.01 -10.37
C LEU A 156 26.45 -13.66 -11.71
N LEU A 157 25.87 -14.84 -11.99
CA LEU A 157 26.17 -15.64 -13.19
C LEU A 157 25.00 -15.71 -14.18
N ARG A 158 23.77 -15.53 -13.68
CA ARG A 158 22.53 -15.48 -14.45
C ARG A 158 21.70 -14.33 -13.92
N GLY A 159 20.97 -13.65 -14.80
CA GLY A 159 20.11 -12.55 -14.39
C GLY A 159 18.99 -13.04 -13.46
N ASN A 160 18.43 -12.12 -12.67
CA ASN A 160 17.46 -12.42 -11.63
C ASN A 160 16.33 -11.38 -11.63
N ARG A 161 15.12 -11.79 -11.24
CA ARG A 161 13.95 -10.90 -11.21
C ARG A 161 13.66 -10.44 -9.79
N CYS A 162 13.62 -9.13 -9.59
CA CYS A 162 13.26 -8.51 -8.34
C CYS A 162 11.80 -8.05 -8.37
N GLU A 163 11.06 -8.35 -7.32
CA GLU A 163 9.80 -7.69 -7.00
C GLU A 163 10.12 -6.31 -6.38
N VAL A 164 10.34 -5.32 -7.25
CA VAL A 164 10.68 -3.95 -6.81
C VAL A 164 9.45 -3.31 -6.17
N PHE A 165 8.28 -3.49 -6.77
CA PHE A 165 7.00 -2.96 -6.30
C PHE A 165 7.03 -1.45 -6.02
N SER A 166 7.42 -0.68 -7.04
CA SER A 166 7.77 0.74 -6.98
C SER A 166 6.74 1.65 -7.63
N GLY A 167 6.35 2.72 -6.95
CA GLY A 167 5.56 3.83 -7.51
C GLY A 167 6.40 4.63 -8.50
N VAL A 168 5.92 4.76 -9.74
CA VAL A 168 6.72 5.33 -10.86
C VAL A 168 6.19 6.66 -11.40
N ASN A 169 5.07 7.15 -10.87
CA ASN A 169 4.50 8.45 -11.22
C ASN A 169 3.46 8.86 -10.15
N ASP A 170 2.91 10.06 -10.29
CA ASP A 170 1.77 10.52 -9.50
C ASP A 170 0.53 9.63 -9.68
N PRO A 171 -0.09 9.17 -8.59
CA PRO A 171 -1.41 8.58 -8.62
C PRO A 171 -2.47 9.58 -9.09
N VAL A 172 -3.52 9.05 -9.71
CA VAL A 172 -4.78 9.78 -9.84
C VAL A 172 -5.57 9.55 -8.56
N ASN A 173 -5.79 10.61 -7.79
CA ASN A 173 -6.43 10.52 -6.48
C ASN A 173 -7.68 11.38 -6.36
N HIS A 174 -8.44 11.20 -5.28
CA HIS A 174 -9.71 11.89 -5.07
C HIS A 174 -9.64 13.43 -5.08
N LEU A 175 -8.46 14.04 -4.96
CA LEU A 175 -8.28 15.50 -5.05
C LEU A 175 -7.85 15.98 -6.45
N THR A 176 -7.36 15.07 -7.29
CA THR A 176 -6.79 15.39 -8.62
C THR A 176 -7.56 14.76 -9.77
N ALA A 177 -8.44 13.80 -9.49
CA ALA A 177 -9.22 13.12 -10.50
C ALA A 177 -10.22 14.07 -11.16
N ASN A 178 -10.29 13.98 -12.48
CA ASN A 178 -11.35 14.56 -13.27
C ASN A 178 -12.60 13.66 -13.19
N THR A 179 -13.69 14.17 -12.63
CA THR A 179 -14.93 13.39 -12.40
C THR A 179 -16.17 14.09 -12.96
N SER A 180 -17.22 13.31 -13.24
CA SER A 180 -18.52 13.84 -13.65
C SER A 180 -19.23 14.68 -12.59
N GLY A 181 -18.79 14.61 -11.34
CA GLY A 181 -19.44 15.25 -10.19
C GLY A 181 -19.19 16.75 -10.02
N ARG A 182 -18.66 17.46 -11.03
CA ARG A 182 -18.30 18.90 -10.96
C ARG A 182 -17.43 19.24 -9.74
N GLY A 183 -16.46 18.38 -9.44
CA GLY A 183 -15.57 18.51 -8.27
C GLY A 183 -15.92 17.60 -7.09
N ALA A 184 -17.07 16.91 -7.12
CA ALA A 184 -17.34 15.80 -6.20
C ALA A 184 -16.59 14.52 -6.65
N PRO A 185 -15.73 13.91 -5.80
CA PRO A 185 -14.85 12.84 -6.25
C PRO A 185 -15.39 11.42 -5.98
N PHE A 186 -16.55 11.28 -5.34
CA PHE A 186 -17.05 10.00 -4.85
C PHE A 186 -18.32 9.53 -5.56
N ALA A 187 -18.46 8.22 -5.75
CA ALA A 187 -19.61 7.58 -6.37
C ALA A 187 -20.03 8.19 -7.71
N VAL A 188 -19.07 8.63 -8.52
CA VAL A 188 -19.33 9.32 -9.81
C VAL A 188 -18.66 8.58 -10.96
N ASP A 189 -19.26 8.66 -12.15
CA ASP A 189 -18.71 8.01 -13.34
C ASP A 189 -17.35 8.63 -13.70
N PHE A 190 -16.40 7.77 -14.02
CA PHE A 190 -15.08 8.14 -14.53
C PHE A 190 -14.53 7.09 -15.49
N ALA A 191 -13.56 7.49 -16.29
CA ALA A 191 -12.70 6.60 -17.05
C ALA A 191 -11.25 6.84 -16.67
N LEU A 192 -10.41 5.81 -16.74
CA LEU A 192 -8.98 5.88 -16.52
C LEU A 192 -8.25 5.15 -17.63
N VAL A 193 -7.31 5.83 -18.29
CA VAL A 193 -6.43 5.24 -19.30
C VAL A 193 -5.03 5.13 -18.73
N LEU A 194 -4.47 3.93 -18.71
CA LEU A 194 -3.08 3.66 -18.41
C LEU A 194 -2.30 3.61 -19.72
N SER A 195 -1.20 4.35 -19.81
CA SER A 195 -0.42 4.53 -21.04
C SER A 195 1.07 4.60 -20.78
N TRP A 196 1.87 4.12 -21.75
CA TRP A 196 3.34 4.17 -21.74
C TRP A 196 3.91 5.10 -22.81
N ASP A 197 3.06 5.56 -23.73
CA ASP A 197 3.42 6.45 -24.82
C ASP A 197 2.27 7.39 -25.21
N ALA A 198 2.63 8.53 -25.79
CA ALA A 198 1.68 9.57 -26.17
C ALA A 198 0.82 9.20 -27.39
N SER A 199 1.29 8.28 -28.25
CA SER A 199 0.60 7.94 -29.50
C SER A 199 -0.62 7.05 -29.23
N SER A 200 -0.43 6.00 -28.43
CA SER A 200 -1.50 5.11 -27.99
C SER A 200 -2.46 5.80 -27.02
N GLU A 201 -1.94 6.62 -26.10
CA GLU A 201 -2.75 7.45 -25.21
C GLU A 201 -3.74 8.30 -26.01
N ARG A 202 -3.25 9.11 -26.96
CA ARG A 202 -4.10 9.96 -27.80
C ARG A 202 -5.15 9.15 -28.55
N ARG A 203 -4.76 8.01 -29.14
CA ARG A 203 -5.69 7.16 -29.89
C ARG A 203 -6.82 6.64 -29.01
N THR A 204 -6.52 6.13 -27.83
CA THR A 204 -7.52 5.60 -26.89
C THR A 204 -8.41 6.71 -26.34
N LEU A 205 -7.83 7.88 -26.00
CA LEU A 205 -8.59 9.04 -25.53
C LEU A 205 -9.58 9.54 -26.58
N ASP A 206 -9.17 9.63 -27.86
CA ASP A 206 -10.05 10.07 -28.94
C ASP A 206 -11.25 9.12 -29.12
N GLU A 207 -11.04 7.81 -29.02
CA GLU A 207 -12.12 6.84 -29.14
C GLU A 207 -13.08 6.85 -27.95
N LEU A 208 -12.57 7.03 -26.73
CA LEU A 208 -13.39 7.20 -25.53
C LEU A 208 -14.22 8.48 -25.58
N ARG A 209 -13.62 9.60 -25.98
CA ARG A 209 -14.34 10.88 -26.16
C ARG A 209 -15.42 10.79 -27.22
N ARG A 210 -15.16 10.13 -28.35
CA ARG A 210 -16.18 9.84 -29.38
C ARG A 210 -17.31 8.95 -28.88
N ALA A 211 -17.07 8.13 -27.86
CA ALA A 211 -18.10 7.34 -27.18
C ALA A 211 -18.83 8.11 -26.07
N GLY A 212 -18.52 9.39 -25.86
CA GLY A 212 -19.17 10.23 -24.85
C GLY A 212 -18.54 10.15 -23.46
N HIS A 213 -17.37 9.54 -23.32
CA HIS A 213 -16.62 9.60 -22.06
C HIS A 213 -15.90 10.95 -21.97
N GLU A 214 -16.46 11.90 -21.21
CA GLU A 214 -15.90 13.25 -21.05
C GLU A 214 -14.89 13.33 -19.88
N ASN A 215 -15.08 12.52 -18.84
CA ASN A 215 -14.29 12.55 -17.61
C ASN A 215 -13.21 11.45 -17.63
N VAL A 216 -12.28 11.57 -18.57
CA VAL A 216 -11.20 10.60 -18.75
C VAL A 216 -9.94 11.09 -18.02
N ASN A 217 -9.48 10.28 -17.09
CA ASN A 217 -8.21 10.43 -16.38
C ASN A 217 -7.13 9.63 -17.09
N VAL A 218 -5.88 10.00 -16.89
CA VAL A 218 -4.73 9.29 -17.47
C VAL A 218 -3.73 8.99 -16.38
N LEU A 219 -3.31 7.73 -16.31
CA LEU A 219 -2.25 7.26 -15.43
C LEU A 219 -1.05 6.83 -16.27
N ARG A 220 -0.03 7.69 -16.34
CA ARG A 220 1.12 7.45 -17.23
C ARG A 220 2.22 6.66 -16.55
N PHE A 221 2.79 5.72 -17.30
CA PHE A 221 3.95 4.91 -16.92
C PHE A 221 5.18 5.31 -17.75
N PRO A 222 6.40 5.20 -17.22
CA PRO A 222 7.61 5.69 -17.89
C PRO A 222 8.09 4.70 -18.95
N GLY A 223 7.40 4.63 -20.10
CA GLY A 223 7.69 3.69 -21.19
C GLY A 223 9.12 3.75 -21.72
N GLY A 224 9.77 4.92 -21.69
CA GLY A 224 11.16 5.10 -22.12
C GLY A 224 12.20 4.66 -21.08
N ALA A 225 11.80 4.49 -19.81
CA ALA A 225 12.68 3.98 -18.74
C ALA A 225 12.35 2.53 -18.33
N GLY A 226 11.23 2.00 -18.85
CA GLY A 226 10.79 0.63 -18.68
C GLY A 226 11.27 -0.28 -19.80
N ARG A 227 11.41 -1.58 -19.52
CA ARG A 227 11.56 -2.59 -20.57
C ARG A 227 10.18 -3.08 -20.99
N LEU A 228 9.68 -2.52 -22.09
CA LEU A 228 8.42 -2.94 -22.72
C LEU A 228 8.65 -4.15 -23.64
N GLY A 229 7.60 -4.92 -23.86
CA GLY A 229 7.60 -6.16 -24.64
C GLY A 229 6.97 -7.31 -23.84
N VAL A 230 6.77 -8.44 -24.51
CA VAL A 230 6.01 -9.60 -23.98
C VAL A 230 6.57 -10.97 -24.42
N VAL A 231 7.79 -11.00 -24.98
CA VAL A 231 8.34 -12.16 -25.70
C VAL A 231 9.76 -12.56 -25.28
N ALA A 232 10.54 -11.65 -24.70
CA ALA A 232 11.94 -11.88 -24.33
C ALA A 232 12.08 -12.49 -22.92
N GLY A 233 11.21 -12.10 -21.98
CA GLY A 233 11.10 -12.67 -20.64
C GLY A 233 11.82 -11.85 -19.57
N ASP A 234 12.55 -10.83 -19.99
CA ASP A 234 13.24 -9.84 -19.15
C ASP A 234 12.49 -8.49 -19.08
N GLU A 235 11.31 -8.41 -19.70
CA GLU A 235 10.49 -7.19 -19.67
C GLU A 235 9.95 -6.93 -18.26
N ASP A 236 9.67 -5.67 -17.98
CA ASP A 236 9.12 -5.25 -16.69
C ASP A 236 7.64 -5.65 -16.60
N GLU A 237 7.21 -6.05 -15.41
CA GLU A 237 5.79 -6.19 -15.10
C GLU A 237 5.27 -4.95 -14.41
N TRP A 238 4.10 -4.50 -14.84
CA TRP A 238 3.43 -3.31 -14.36
C TRP A 238 2.13 -3.66 -13.66
N MET A 239 1.69 -2.78 -12.76
CA MET A 239 0.40 -2.86 -12.07
C MET A 239 -0.16 -1.45 -11.89
N ALA A 240 -1.47 -1.37 -11.68
CA ALA A 240 -2.12 -0.19 -11.14
C ALA A 240 -2.97 -0.58 -9.93
N ILE A 241 -2.74 0.08 -8.81
CA ILE A 241 -3.32 -0.29 -7.53
C ILE A 241 -4.35 0.76 -7.13
N LEU A 242 -5.59 0.35 -6.96
CA LEU A 242 -6.59 1.17 -6.26
C LEU A 242 -6.41 0.99 -4.76
N ARG A 243 -6.16 2.11 -4.07
CA ARG A 243 -6.21 2.22 -2.62
C ARG A 243 -7.44 3.03 -2.24
N VAL A 244 -8.14 2.62 -1.20
CA VAL A 244 -9.30 3.34 -0.64
C VAL A 244 -9.18 3.27 0.88
N GLU A 245 -9.33 4.38 1.59
CA GLU A 245 -9.29 4.38 3.05
C GLU A 245 -10.54 5.05 3.61
N GLY A 246 -11.12 4.45 4.66
CA GLY A 246 -12.23 5.01 5.44
C GLY A 246 -13.51 5.29 4.64
N ILE A 247 -14.04 4.29 3.92
CA ILE A 247 -15.41 4.41 3.37
C ILE A 247 -16.37 4.63 4.54
N LYS A 248 -17.12 5.74 4.50
CA LYS A 248 -17.89 6.23 5.65
C LYS A 248 -19.09 5.34 6.00
N ASP A 249 -19.73 4.77 4.99
CA ASP A 249 -20.90 3.91 5.16
C ASP A 249 -20.51 2.43 5.05
N GLU A 250 -20.78 1.67 6.11
CA GLU A 250 -20.37 0.26 6.22
C GLU A 250 -21.08 -0.64 5.18
N GLN A 251 -22.34 -0.36 4.84
CA GLN A 251 -23.07 -1.15 3.85
C GLN A 251 -22.54 -0.88 2.45
N GLN A 252 -22.24 0.38 2.13
CA GLN A 252 -21.58 0.76 0.88
C GLN A 252 -20.17 0.17 0.79
N ALA A 253 -19.41 0.14 1.89
CA ALA A 253 -18.10 -0.50 1.94
C ALA A 253 -18.21 -2.00 1.62
N LYS A 254 -19.12 -2.71 2.29
CA LYS A 254 -19.39 -4.14 2.04
C LYS A 254 -19.79 -4.39 0.59
N ALA A 255 -20.71 -3.59 0.05
CA ALA A 255 -21.15 -3.72 -1.35
C ALA A 255 -20.01 -3.44 -2.34
N PHE A 256 -19.21 -2.40 -2.10
CA PHE A 256 -18.09 -2.02 -2.95
C PHE A 256 -17.02 -3.11 -3.00
N TYR A 257 -16.62 -3.67 -1.84
CA TYR A 257 -15.60 -4.72 -1.78
C TYR A 257 -16.11 -6.10 -2.24
N ALA A 258 -17.41 -6.37 -2.12
CA ALA A 258 -18.01 -7.59 -2.66
C ALA A 258 -18.05 -7.62 -4.20
N GLY A 259 -18.14 -6.45 -4.84
CA GLY A 259 -18.16 -6.33 -6.30
C GLY A 259 -17.73 -4.94 -6.74
N ALA A 260 -16.48 -4.82 -7.20
CA ALA A 260 -15.95 -3.55 -7.67
C ALA A 260 -16.71 -3.11 -8.94
N PRO A 261 -17.21 -1.86 -9.02
CA PRO A 261 -18.02 -1.40 -10.14
C PRO A 261 -17.16 -0.98 -11.34
N TYR A 262 -16.14 -1.78 -11.68
CA TYR A 262 -15.18 -1.48 -12.72
C TYR A 262 -15.13 -2.56 -13.80
N ARG A 263 -15.00 -2.12 -15.04
CA ARG A 263 -14.61 -2.95 -16.18
C ARG A 263 -13.24 -2.52 -16.64
N THR A 264 -12.38 -3.48 -16.94
CA THR A 264 -11.00 -3.22 -17.34
C THR A 264 -10.69 -3.89 -18.67
N PHE A 265 -9.98 -3.20 -19.55
CA PHE A 265 -9.73 -3.64 -20.93
C PHE A 265 -8.26 -3.44 -21.26
N ARG A 266 -7.66 -4.48 -21.83
CA ARG A 266 -6.37 -4.38 -22.51
C ARG A 266 -6.62 -4.00 -23.97
N VAL A 267 -5.98 -2.93 -24.43
CA VAL A 267 -6.07 -2.44 -25.81
C VAL A 267 -4.70 -2.60 -26.46
N THR A 268 -4.61 -3.57 -27.36
CA THR A 268 -3.38 -3.91 -28.07
C THR A 268 -3.47 -3.45 -29.53
N PRO A 269 -2.51 -2.67 -30.02
CA PRO A 269 -2.56 -2.16 -31.38
C PRO A 269 -2.16 -3.21 -32.43
N PRO A 270 -2.56 -3.04 -33.70
CA PRO A 270 -2.08 -3.89 -34.79
C PRO A 270 -0.58 -3.65 -35.05
N ALA A 271 0.09 -4.62 -35.69
CA ALA A 271 1.52 -4.51 -36.02
C ALA A 271 1.88 -3.30 -36.91
N SER A 272 0.90 -2.74 -37.65
CA SER A 272 1.08 -1.52 -38.46
C SER A 272 1.13 -0.24 -37.63
N PHE A 273 0.71 -0.27 -36.36
CA PHE A 273 0.78 0.86 -35.45
C PHE A 273 2.16 0.94 -34.81
N VAL A 274 3.04 1.75 -35.40
CA VAL A 274 4.43 1.89 -34.96
C VAL A 274 4.55 3.07 -34.00
N VAL A 275 4.99 2.81 -32.76
CA VAL A 275 5.31 3.83 -31.76
C VAL A 275 6.79 4.18 -31.83
N GLN A 276 7.07 5.45 -32.15
CA GLN A 276 8.43 6.01 -32.15
C GLN A 276 8.97 6.20 -30.73
N ASP A 277 10.29 6.17 -30.57
CA ASP A 277 10.94 6.29 -29.24
C ASP A 277 10.59 7.62 -28.55
N GLU A 278 10.47 8.71 -29.32
CA GLU A 278 10.13 10.04 -28.80
C GLU A 278 8.71 10.12 -28.24
N ALA A 279 7.84 9.19 -28.63
CA ALA A 279 6.49 9.11 -28.09
C ALA A 279 6.45 8.41 -26.72
N LEU A 280 7.48 7.65 -26.35
CA LEU A 280 7.55 6.98 -25.05
C LEU A 280 7.72 7.99 -23.94
N PHE A 281 6.97 7.83 -22.84
CA PHE A 281 7.15 8.71 -21.70
C PHE A 281 8.48 8.45 -21.01
N ALA A 282 9.31 9.50 -20.88
CA ALA A 282 10.53 9.45 -20.10
C ALA A 282 10.25 9.19 -18.60
N SER A 283 11.32 8.89 -17.84
CA SER A 283 11.25 8.77 -16.38
C SER A 283 10.60 9.99 -15.73
N PHE A 284 9.65 9.79 -14.81
CA PHE A 284 9.00 10.85 -14.04
C PHE A 284 9.80 11.28 -12.79
N ASP A 285 10.98 10.69 -12.58
CA ASP A 285 11.89 11.09 -11.52
C ASP A 285 12.18 12.60 -11.58
N GLY A 286 12.08 13.27 -10.43
CA GLY A 286 12.18 14.73 -10.31
C GLY A 286 11.08 15.55 -11.03
N ARG A 287 10.02 14.90 -11.56
CA ARG A 287 8.90 15.57 -12.27
C ARG A 287 7.52 15.27 -11.66
N MET A 288 7.46 14.45 -10.62
CA MET A 288 6.24 14.18 -9.87
C MET A 288 5.86 15.38 -9.00
N ARG A 289 4.58 15.48 -8.61
CA ARG A 289 4.07 16.54 -7.72
C ARG A 289 4.88 16.63 -6.45
N GLU A 290 5.22 17.84 -6.05
CA GLU A 290 5.98 18.12 -4.83
C GLU A 290 5.31 17.56 -3.58
N ARG A 291 6.12 16.99 -2.67
CA ARG A 291 5.65 16.60 -1.33
C ARG A 291 5.85 17.72 -0.32
N ALA A 292 6.87 18.54 -0.53
CA ALA A 292 7.26 19.59 0.41
C ALA A 292 6.28 20.75 0.36
N THR A 293 5.86 21.21 1.53
CA THR A 293 5.05 22.42 1.70
C THR A 293 5.91 23.65 2.00
N GLY A 294 7.18 23.45 2.35
CA GLY A 294 8.07 24.46 2.92
C GLY A 294 7.83 24.68 4.43
N GLY A 295 6.88 23.99 5.03
CA GLY A 295 6.49 24.11 6.44
C GLY A 295 6.67 22.80 7.19
N ARG A 296 7.27 22.87 8.38
CA ARG A 296 7.36 21.72 9.29
C ARG A 296 6.05 21.49 10.03
N GLU A 297 5.73 20.23 10.30
CA GLU A 297 4.51 19.81 10.99
C GLU A 297 4.28 20.58 12.31
N SER A 298 3.10 21.18 12.44
CA SER A 298 2.70 22.02 13.57
C SER A 298 1.19 22.22 13.57
N ALA A 299 0.60 22.51 14.74
CA ALA A 299 -0.86 22.65 14.87
C ALA A 299 -1.28 23.46 16.09
N GLY A 300 -2.29 24.34 15.94
CA GLY A 300 -2.94 25.05 17.05
C GLY A 300 -1.97 25.77 18.01
N GLY A 301 -0.96 26.44 17.47
CA GLY A 301 0.07 27.14 18.26
C GLY A 301 1.19 26.24 18.80
N VAL A 302 1.10 24.92 18.63
CA VAL A 302 2.14 23.94 18.97
C VAL A 302 3.07 23.76 17.77
N GLY A 303 4.32 24.24 17.91
CA GLY A 303 5.33 24.13 16.86
C GLY A 303 5.99 22.75 16.76
N PHE A 304 6.68 22.50 15.65
CA PHE A 304 7.39 21.24 15.36
C PHE A 304 8.28 20.75 16.51
N GLU A 305 9.14 21.63 17.06
CA GLU A 305 10.04 21.24 18.15
C GLU A 305 9.29 20.98 19.46
N GLN A 306 8.12 21.61 19.67
CA GLN A 306 7.29 21.33 20.83
C GLN A 306 6.62 19.97 20.71
N LEU A 307 6.08 19.61 19.53
CA LEU A 307 5.56 18.27 19.25
C LEU A 307 6.64 17.20 19.45
N ARG A 308 7.85 17.40 18.90
CA ARG A 308 8.97 16.45 19.08
C ARG A 308 9.38 16.26 20.54
N ARG A 309 9.46 17.35 21.32
CA ARG A 309 9.76 17.27 22.76
C ARG A 309 8.64 16.57 23.52
N ALA A 310 7.38 16.86 23.21
CA ALA A 310 6.24 16.21 23.84
C ALA A 310 6.19 14.71 23.51
N LEU A 311 6.43 14.32 22.26
CA LEU A 311 6.55 12.90 21.84
C LEU A 311 7.69 12.19 22.58
N LYS A 312 8.82 12.87 22.78
CA LYS A 312 9.92 12.31 23.60
C LYS A 312 9.52 12.15 25.07
N ARG A 313 8.72 13.07 25.63
CA ARG A 313 8.16 12.92 26.98
C ARG A 313 7.19 11.74 27.06
N VAL A 314 6.30 11.56 26.09
CA VAL A 314 5.41 10.38 26.00
C VAL A 314 6.23 9.09 26.09
N GLN A 315 7.30 8.96 25.30
CA GLN A 315 8.19 7.80 25.38
C GLN A 315 8.73 7.57 26.80
N LEU A 316 9.16 8.63 27.49
CA LEU A 316 9.72 8.53 28.84
C LEU A 316 8.66 8.18 29.89
N GLU A 317 7.45 8.71 29.77
CA GLU A 317 6.36 8.39 30.71
C GLU A 317 5.84 6.95 30.50
N ILE A 318 5.77 6.45 29.25
CA ILE A 318 5.51 5.02 28.99
C ILE A 318 6.55 4.17 29.70
N LEU A 319 7.84 4.48 29.54
CA LEU A 319 8.92 3.76 30.22
C LEU A 319 8.75 3.78 31.74
N ARG A 320 8.44 4.93 32.33
CA ARG A 320 8.26 5.05 33.79
C ARG A 320 7.06 4.25 34.30
N GLU A 321 5.92 4.36 33.63
CA GLU A 321 4.69 3.66 34.03
C GLU A 321 4.84 2.14 33.92
N GLU A 322 5.41 1.68 32.81
CA GLU A 322 5.66 0.25 32.54
C GLU A 322 6.87 -0.30 33.30
N GLU A 323 7.79 0.52 33.82
CA GLU A 323 8.80 0.04 34.77
C GLU A 323 8.23 -0.03 36.21
N ALA A 324 7.39 0.94 36.59
CA ALA A 324 6.82 1.02 37.94
C ALA A 324 5.81 -0.08 38.25
N SER A 325 5.05 -0.53 37.26
CA SER A 325 4.03 -1.58 37.41
C SER A 325 4.62 -2.98 37.69
N TRP A 326 5.95 -3.14 37.65
CA TRP A 326 6.56 -4.47 37.66
C TRP A 326 7.80 -4.61 38.56
N ARG A 327 7.75 -3.97 39.72
CA ARG A 327 8.80 -4.02 40.75
C ARG A 327 9.25 -5.46 41.05
N GLY A 328 10.54 -5.75 40.90
CA GLY A 328 11.17 -7.01 41.32
C GLY A 328 11.50 -8.02 40.21
N VAL A 329 11.19 -7.74 38.94
CA VAL A 329 11.50 -8.63 37.80
C VAL A 329 12.59 -8.03 36.91
N ARG A 330 13.65 -8.79 36.58
CA ARG A 330 14.65 -8.36 35.57
C ARG A 330 14.02 -8.40 34.17
N ARG A 331 14.23 -7.36 33.36
CA ARG A 331 13.64 -7.25 32.02
C ARG A 331 14.54 -6.57 30.99
N HIS A 332 14.18 -6.79 29.74
CA HIS A 332 14.74 -6.11 28.58
C HIS A 332 13.70 -5.14 28.00
N VAL A 333 14.10 -3.89 27.83
CA VAL A 333 13.32 -2.89 27.08
C VAL A 333 14.11 -2.53 25.84
N ALA A 334 13.45 -2.63 24.69
CA ALA A 334 14.02 -2.21 23.41
C ALA A 334 13.25 -1.00 22.87
N ALA A 335 13.98 -0.10 22.22
CA ALA A 335 13.43 1.10 21.60
C ALA A 335 13.95 1.25 20.17
N THR A 336 13.04 1.51 19.23
CA THR A 336 13.34 1.86 17.84
C THR A 336 12.44 2.99 17.36
N LYS A 337 12.71 3.52 16.18
CA LYS A 337 11.96 4.62 15.56
C LYS A 337 11.22 4.12 14.33
N PHE A 338 10.16 4.83 13.97
CA PHE A 338 9.59 4.70 12.64
C PHE A 338 10.51 5.38 11.61
N GLU A 339 10.80 4.67 10.53
CA GLU A 339 11.68 5.11 9.45
C GLU A 339 11.08 4.70 8.10
N THR A 340 11.34 5.46 7.04
CA THR A 340 10.83 5.14 5.71
C THR A 340 11.88 4.46 4.82
N PHE A 341 11.42 3.57 3.94
CA PHE A 341 12.23 2.99 2.87
C PHE A 341 12.45 3.95 1.70
N VAL A 342 11.51 4.87 1.49
CA VAL A 342 11.45 5.78 0.34
C VAL A 342 11.25 7.19 0.86
N ASN A 343 12.24 8.06 0.68
CA ASN A 343 12.16 9.41 1.22
C ASN A 343 11.30 10.33 0.35
N ASP A 344 11.40 10.16 -0.96
CA ASP A 344 10.73 10.97 -1.96
C ASP A 344 9.93 10.11 -2.95
N SER A 345 10.61 9.23 -3.69
CA SER A 345 9.96 8.44 -4.74
C SER A 345 10.54 7.04 -4.95
N GLY A 346 9.73 6.16 -5.54
CA GLY A 346 10.11 4.79 -5.85
C GLY A 346 11.35 4.65 -6.76
N TYR A 347 11.74 5.71 -7.48
CA TYR A 347 12.98 5.75 -8.23
C TYR A 347 14.22 5.56 -7.35
N GLU A 348 14.16 5.90 -6.06
CA GLU A 348 15.21 5.57 -5.10
C GLU A 348 15.47 4.06 -5.06
N CYS A 349 14.43 3.23 -4.97
CA CYS A 349 14.65 1.78 -4.88
C CYS A 349 15.12 1.20 -6.22
N LEU A 350 14.63 1.75 -7.34
CA LEU A 350 15.12 1.37 -8.67
C LEU A 350 16.61 1.68 -8.82
N ALA A 351 17.08 2.83 -8.35
CA ALA A 351 18.49 3.23 -8.38
C ALA A 351 19.36 2.37 -7.44
N HIS A 352 18.83 2.03 -6.27
CA HIS A 352 19.55 1.25 -5.25
C HIS A 352 19.44 -0.27 -5.43
N GLY A 353 18.56 -0.77 -6.30
CA GLY A 353 18.30 -2.20 -6.40
C GLY A 353 17.65 -2.76 -5.13
N THR A 354 16.64 -2.06 -4.61
CA THR A 354 15.87 -2.47 -3.42
C THR A 354 14.39 -2.55 -3.76
N LYS A 355 13.62 -3.22 -2.90
CA LYS A 355 12.16 -3.27 -2.96
C LYS A 355 11.60 -2.01 -2.30
N CYS A 356 10.61 -1.39 -2.93
CA CYS A 356 9.87 -0.25 -2.40
C CYS A 356 8.62 -0.63 -1.58
N ALA A 357 8.29 -1.93 -1.50
CA ALA A 357 7.17 -2.45 -0.73
C ALA A 357 5.81 -1.77 -1.05
N GLY A 358 5.59 -1.43 -2.32
CA GLY A 358 4.36 -0.80 -2.78
C GLY A 358 4.30 0.70 -2.50
N ASP A 359 5.45 1.39 -2.53
CA ASP A 359 5.47 2.84 -2.35
C ASP A 359 4.49 3.56 -3.28
N CYS A 360 4.04 4.70 -2.82
CA CYS A 360 3.05 5.51 -3.51
C CYS A 360 3.37 6.99 -3.27
N ARG A 361 3.29 7.81 -4.32
CA ARG A 361 3.53 9.26 -4.20
C ARG A 361 2.54 9.96 -3.26
N ASP A 362 1.38 9.36 -3.01
CA ASP A 362 0.35 9.87 -2.10
C ASP A 362 0.60 9.54 -0.62
N THR A 363 1.63 8.75 -0.28
CA THR A 363 1.77 8.18 1.07
C THR A 363 3.20 8.26 1.59
N ILE A 364 3.36 8.42 2.90
CA ILE A 364 4.56 7.95 3.62
C ILE A 364 4.23 6.59 4.22
N TYR A 365 5.03 5.58 3.89
CA TYR A 365 5.07 4.31 4.62
C TYR A 365 6.26 4.34 5.55
N ALA A 366 6.01 4.52 6.85
CA ALA A 366 7.03 4.45 7.87
C ALA A 366 6.92 3.11 8.60
N LYS A 367 8.04 2.40 8.73
CA LYS A 367 8.10 1.11 9.41
C LYS A 367 8.84 1.23 10.75
N ALA A 368 8.43 0.45 11.73
CA ALA A 368 9.21 0.19 12.93
C ALA A 368 9.34 -1.32 13.15
N THR A 369 10.57 -1.79 13.34
CA THR A 369 10.86 -3.21 13.61
C THR A 369 12.17 -3.38 14.37
N PHE A 370 12.26 -4.47 15.14
CA PHE A 370 13.51 -4.92 15.78
C PHE A 370 14.26 -5.99 14.98
N LEU A 371 13.74 -6.39 13.82
CA LEU A 371 14.33 -7.41 12.95
C LEU A 371 15.73 -7.07 12.43
N THR A 372 15.98 -5.81 12.11
CA THR A 372 17.26 -5.35 11.53
C THR A 372 18.42 -5.43 12.53
N ARG A 373 18.17 -5.11 13.80
CA ARG A 373 19.17 -5.22 14.89
C ARG A 373 19.65 -6.65 15.13
N GLN A 374 18.94 -7.65 14.60
CA GLN A 374 19.25 -9.06 14.78
C GLN A 374 19.95 -9.69 13.59
N MET A 375 19.96 -9.04 12.42
CA MET A 375 20.88 -9.39 11.33
C MET A 375 22.34 -8.98 11.64
N GLU A 376 22.56 -8.13 12.64
CA GLU A 376 23.89 -7.80 13.19
C GLU A 376 24.48 -8.94 14.05
N CYS A 377 23.69 -9.97 14.36
CA CYS A 377 24.13 -11.09 15.18
C CYS A 377 25.05 -12.03 14.36
N MET A 378 26.36 -11.79 14.40
CA MET A 378 27.34 -12.76 13.91
C MET A 378 27.37 -13.98 14.87
N PRO A 379 27.31 -15.23 14.35
CA PRO A 379 27.58 -16.39 15.18
C PRO A 379 29.05 -16.38 15.58
N LEU A 380 29.35 -15.86 16.77
CA LEU A 380 30.66 -16.03 17.39
C LEU A 380 30.74 -17.43 18.02
N PRO A 381 31.82 -18.20 17.82
CA PRO A 381 31.97 -19.56 18.34
C PRO A 381 31.77 -19.68 19.87
N SER A 382 31.90 -18.58 20.60
CA SER A 382 31.80 -18.49 22.06
C SER A 382 30.40 -18.14 22.60
N VAL A 383 29.40 -17.85 21.75
CA VAL A 383 28.12 -17.25 22.19
C VAL A 383 26.89 -18.15 21.92
N GLY A 384 27.08 -19.36 21.39
CA GLY A 384 25.98 -20.30 21.12
C GLY A 384 25.08 -19.86 19.94
N PRO A 385 24.02 -20.62 19.63
CA PRO A 385 23.13 -20.32 18.50
C PRO A 385 22.38 -19.00 18.74
N CYS A 386 22.59 -18.01 17.87
CA CYS A 386 21.81 -16.78 17.89
C CYS A 386 20.38 -17.09 17.45
N ASN A 387 19.38 -16.60 18.20
CA ASN A 387 17.97 -16.70 17.83
C ASN A 387 17.54 -15.36 17.18
N PRO A 388 17.75 -15.17 15.87
CA PRO A 388 17.40 -13.93 15.20
C PRO A 388 15.89 -13.73 15.34
N ALA A 389 15.41 -12.50 15.53
CA ALA A 389 14.01 -12.13 15.77
C ALA A 389 13.51 -12.07 17.24
N GLU A 390 14.23 -12.50 18.28
CA GLU A 390 13.68 -12.55 19.67
C GLU A 390 12.99 -11.26 20.19
N THR A 391 13.59 -10.07 20.00
CA THR A 391 13.02 -8.75 20.35
C THR A 391 11.89 -8.30 19.41
N ALA A 392 11.62 -9.03 18.34
CA ALA A 392 10.46 -8.82 17.49
C ALA A 392 9.32 -9.81 17.79
N LEU A 393 9.51 -10.77 18.70
CA LEU A 393 8.49 -11.75 19.08
C LEU A 393 7.61 -11.24 20.23
N LEU A 394 6.33 -11.61 20.19
CA LEU A 394 5.35 -11.35 21.25
C LEU A 394 4.93 -12.67 21.93
N SER A 395 5.38 -12.88 23.17
CA SER A 395 5.04 -14.05 23.99
C SER A 395 3.71 -13.90 24.74
N GLU A 396 3.26 -14.96 25.42
CA GLU A 396 2.09 -14.95 26.30
C GLU A 396 2.39 -14.48 27.73
N GLU A 397 3.67 -14.22 28.04
CA GLU A 397 4.06 -13.78 29.38
C GLU A 397 3.44 -12.42 29.68
N GLU A 398 2.87 -12.29 30.88
CA GLU A 398 2.20 -11.05 31.29
C GLU A 398 3.15 -9.85 31.09
N GLY A 399 2.61 -8.84 30.41
CA GLY A 399 3.25 -7.59 30.06
C GLY A 399 4.40 -7.65 29.02
N ASP A 400 4.60 -8.79 28.34
CA ASP A 400 5.20 -8.74 27.01
C ASP A 400 4.29 -7.91 26.09
N ALA A 401 4.76 -6.71 25.71
CA ALA A 401 3.94 -5.75 24.99
C ALA A 401 4.77 -4.77 24.16
N PHE A 402 4.22 -4.40 23.01
CA PHE A 402 4.72 -3.30 22.19
C PHE A 402 3.91 -2.03 22.45
N PHE A 403 4.58 -0.88 22.45
CA PHE A 403 3.94 0.43 22.48
C PHE A 403 4.38 1.20 21.25
N ALA A 404 3.45 1.45 20.33
CA ALA A 404 3.65 2.40 19.25
C ALA A 404 3.11 3.77 19.69
N PHE A 405 3.81 4.83 19.33
CA PHE A 405 3.40 6.18 19.67
C PHE A 405 3.88 7.16 18.59
N GLY A 406 3.09 8.19 18.33
CA GLY A 406 3.33 9.09 17.19
C GLY A 406 2.52 10.38 17.27
N VAL A 407 2.44 11.07 16.13
CA VAL A 407 1.65 12.29 15.96
C VAL A 407 0.36 11.93 15.22
N ASN A 408 -0.77 12.51 15.62
CA ASN A 408 -2.00 12.45 14.86
C ASN A 408 -1.87 13.42 13.68
N HIS A 409 -1.35 12.89 12.57
CA HIS A 409 -1.05 13.67 11.37
C HIS A 409 -2.29 14.27 10.69
N GLN A 410 -3.48 13.71 10.97
CA GLN A 410 -4.76 14.26 10.52
C GLN A 410 -5.12 15.54 11.31
N LEU A 411 -5.00 15.49 12.64
CA LEU A 411 -5.25 16.66 13.49
C LEU A 411 -4.22 17.79 13.30
N THR A 412 -3.00 17.47 12.89
CA THR A 412 -2.00 18.49 12.54
C THR A 412 -2.19 19.07 11.14
N GLY A 413 -3.05 18.46 10.31
CA GLY A 413 -3.21 18.81 8.91
C GLY A 413 -2.00 18.41 8.04
N GLN A 414 -1.10 17.57 8.55
CA GLN A 414 0.03 17.05 7.79
C GLN A 414 -0.40 15.97 6.78
N ALA A 415 -1.47 15.22 7.09
CA ALA A 415 -2.09 14.21 6.23
C ALA A 415 -3.62 14.29 6.32
N LEU A 416 -4.34 13.75 5.33
CA LEU A 416 -5.80 13.59 5.38
C LEU A 416 -6.23 12.33 6.13
N TYR A 417 -5.35 11.34 6.19
CA TYR A 417 -5.58 10.09 6.90
C TYR A 417 -4.25 9.57 7.44
N SER A 418 -4.29 9.03 8.66
CA SER A 418 -3.14 8.31 9.22
C SER A 418 -3.55 7.07 9.99
N SER A 419 -2.74 6.02 9.91
CA SER A 419 -3.02 4.76 10.62
C SER A 419 -1.76 4.01 10.99
N VAL A 420 -1.80 3.25 12.08
CA VAL A 420 -0.78 2.26 12.45
C VAL A 420 -1.36 0.84 12.40
N THR A 421 -0.57 -0.13 11.95
CA THR A 421 -1.00 -1.55 11.90
C THR A 421 0.18 -2.48 12.18
N GLY A 422 -0.07 -3.54 12.93
CA GLY A 422 0.89 -4.62 13.18
C GLY A 422 0.78 -5.74 12.14
N TYR A 423 1.92 -6.29 11.73
CA TYR A 423 2.02 -7.34 10.73
C TYR A 423 2.97 -8.43 11.18
N ASN A 424 2.67 -9.68 10.81
CA ASN A 424 3.67 -10.73 10.87
C ASN A 424 4.69 -10.51 9.73
N PHE A 425 5.98 -10.62 10.03
CA PHE A 425 7.01 -10.38 9.02
C PHE A 425 7.11 -11.48 7.94
N PRO A 426 6.94 -12.78 8.24
CA PRO A 426 7.11 -13.82 7.22
C PRO A 426 6.14 -13.70 6.05
N LYS A 427 4.89 -13.32 6.32
CA LYS A 427 3.82 -13.23 5.31
C LYS A 427 3.37 -11.80 5.04
N LEU A 428 3.74 -10.82 5.86
CA LEU A 428 3.20 -9.45 5.83
C LEU A 428 1.68 -9.43 5.98
N ALA A 429 1.12 -10.39 6.72
CA ALA A 429 -0.31 -10.46 7.01
C ALA A 429 -0.60 -9.61 8.25
N ALA A 430 -1.67 -8.83 8.21
CA ALA A 430 -2.01 -7.99 9.36
C ALA A 430 -2.47 -8.88 10.53
N VAL A 431 -1.94 -8.58 11.70
CA VAL A 431 -2.28 -9.28 12.94
C VAL A 431 -3.28 -8.51 13.80
N THR A 432 -3.64 -7.32 13.33
CA THR A 432 -4.66 -6.44 13.89
C THR A 432 -5.41 -5.76 12.75
N GLY A 433 -6.60 -5.22 13.03
CA GLY A 433 -7.14 -4.14 12.20
C GLY A 433 -6.21 -2.92 12.22
N ALA A 434 -6.32 -2.04 11.22
CA ALA A 434 -5.64 -0.75 11.28
C ALA A 434 -6.27 0.14 12.35
N ILE A 435 -5.43 0.84 13.11
CA ILE A 435 -5.82 1.82 14.10
C ILE A 435 -5.64 3.17 13.43
N ALA A 436 -6.75 3.86 13.14
CA ALA A 436 -6.77 5.11 12.37
C ALA A 436 -6.82 6.34 13.28
N ASP A 437 -6.73 7.52 12.66
CA ASP A 437 -6.64 8.82 13.33
C ASP A 437 -7.80 9.17 14.27
N ASP A 438 -8.98 8.58 14.06
CA ASP A 438 -10.16 8.75 14.91
C ASP A 438 -10.00 8.03 16.28
N ALA A 439 -9.29 6.91 16.31
CA ALA A 439 -9.02 6.15 17.53
C ALA A 439 -7.92 6.77 18.43
N TYR A 440 -7.15 7.73 17.92
CA TYR A 440 -5.99 8.31 18.61
C TYR A 440 -6.34 9.29 19.73
N ALA A 441 -7.53 9.88 19.69
CA ALA A 441 -7.93 10.96 20.59
C ALA A 441 -7.79 10.58 22.07
N GLY A 442 -7.13 11.45 22.86
CA GLY A 442 -6.95 11.27 24.30
C GLY A 442 -5.90 10.24 24.74
N THR A 443 -5.38 9.41 23.83
CA THR A 443 -4.48 8.31 24.20
C THR A 443 -3.14 8.77 24.80
N ALA A 444 -2.61 9.91 24.34
CA ALA A 444 -1.38 10.51 24.90
C ALA A 444 -1.63 11.45 26.10
N GLU A 445 -2.86 11.93 26.31
CA GLU A 445 -3.21 12.83 27.41
C GLU A 445 -3.02 12.16 28.78
N ARG A 446 -3.16 10.84 28.84
CA ARG A 446 -2.85 10.05 30.03
C ARG A 446 -1.40 10.23 30.50
N TYR A 447 -0.46 10.35 29.56
CA TYR A 447 0.97 10.42 29.85
C TYR A 447 1.44 11.85 30.11
N LEU A 448 0.94 12.82 29.34
CA LEU A 448 1.38 14.22 29.45
C LEU A 448 0.49 15.10 30.35
N GLY A 449 -0.74 14.64 30.62
CA GLY A 449 -1.81 15.43 31.22
C GLY A 449 -2.56 16.29 30.20
N PRO A 450 -3.86 16.57 30.43
CA PRO A 450 -4.71 17.34 29.49
C PRO A 450 -4.31 18.82 29.38
N ALA A 451 -3.52 19.33 30.32
CA ALA A 451 -3.01 20.70 30.28
C ALA A 451 -1.85 20.89 29.27
N ASP A 452 -1.21 19.80 28.82
CA ASP A 452 -0.18 19.88 27.80
C ASP A 452 -0.84 20.14 26.43
N ALA A 453 -0.60 21.33 25.87
CA ALA A 453 -1.17 21.74 24.60
C ALA A 453 -0.84 20.78 23.44
N ALA A 454 0.27 20.04 23.52
CA ALA A 454 0.68 19.09 22.49
C ALA A 454 -0.04 17.72 22.61
N ALA A 455 -0.55 17.36 23.79
CA ALA A 455 -1.02 16.00 24.07
C ALA A 455 -2.14 15.53 23.12
N ARG A 456 -3.07 16.42 22.76
CA ARG A 456 -4.17 16.13 21.83
C ARG A 456 -3.71 15.73 20.42
N TYR A 457 -2.49 16.10 20.03
CA TYR A 457 -1.90 15.81 18.72
C TYR A 457 -1.00 14.57 18.75
N LEU A 458 -0.86 13.90 19.88
CA LEU A 458 -0.03 12.72 20.03
C LEU A 458 -0.90 11.51 20.33
N TRP A 459 -0.38 10.32 20.04
CA TRP A 459 -1.08 9.08 20.31
C TRP A 459 -0.17 7.98 20.87
N VAL A 460 -0.78 7.04 21.60
CA VAL A 460 -0.13 5.83 22.13
C VAL A 460 -1.06 4.65 21.94
N VAL A 461 -0.54 3.56 21.36
CA VAL A 461 -1.25 2.28 21.22
C VAL A 461 -0.39 1.17 21.81
N LYS A 462 -0.96 0.44 22.77
CA LYS A 462 -0.37 -0.80 23.31
C LYS A 462 -0.82 -1.98 22.46
N PHE A 463 0.10 -2.89 22.14
CA PHE A 463 -0.17 -4.16 21.48
C PHE A 463 0.33 -5.30 22.37
N ALA A 464 -0.55 -6.21 22.77
CA ALA A 464 -0.24 -7.28 23.72
C ALA A 464 -1.08 -8.52 23.45
N ARG A 465 -0.74 -9.67 24.06
CA ARG A 465 -1.60 -10.87 24.02
C ARG A 465 -2.88 -10.73 24.84
N SER A 466 -2.85 -9.90 25.86
CA SER A 466 -3.98 -9.58 26.72
C SER A 466 -3.97 -8.10 27.05
N CYS A 467 -5.13 -7.47 26.90
CA CYS A 467 -5.36 -6.09 27.29
C CYS A 467 -5.99 -5.95 28.67
N ALA A 468 -6.18 -7.07 29.40
CA ALA A 468 -6.69 -7.04 30.76
C ALA A 468 -5.89 -6.07 31.64
N GLY A 469 -6.59 -5.18 32.35
CA GLY A 469 -5.97 -4.18 33.22
C GLY A 469 -5.28 -3.00 32.51
N SER A 470 -5.34 -2.93 31.17
CA SER A 470 -4.78 -1.78 30.44
C SER A 470 -5.70 -0.57 30.54
N ALA A 471 -5.18 0.54 31.07
CA ALA A 471 -5.94 1.78 31.29
C ALA A 471 -5.87 2.78 30.11
N GLY A 472 -5.42 2.34 28.93
CA GLY A 472 -5.37 3.13 27.70
C GLY A 472 -5.71 2.29 26.47
N LEU A 473 -5.60 2.87 25.27
CA LEU A 473 -5.86 2.15 24.03
C LEU A 473 -4.91 0.96 23.89
N CYS A 474 -5.49 -0.23 23.90
CA CYS A 474 -4.79 -1.49 23.82
C CYS A 474 -5.45 -2.38 22.76
N VAL A 475 -4.63 -3.00 21.93
CA VAL A 475 -5.03 -3.91 20.87
C VAL A 475 -4.50 -5.30 21.19
N GLU A 476 -5.40 -6.26 21.31
CA GLU A 476 -5.03 -7.66 21.52
C GLU A 476 -4.53 -8.27 20.20
N ILE A 477 -3.37 -8.95 20.27
CA ILE A 477 -2.81 -9.71 19.17
C ILE A 477 -3.09 -11.19 19.43
N PRO A 478 -4.10 -11.78 18.76
CA PRO A 478 -4.54 -13.13 19.05
C PRO A 478 -3.48 -14.17 18.68
N ALA A 479 -3.33 -15.20 19.53
CA ALA A 479 -2.63 -16.44 19.17
C ALA A 479 -3.50 -17.32 18.24
N ALA A 480 -4.82 -17.13 18.29
CA ALA A 480 -5.81 -17.74 17.40
C ALA A 480 -6.94 -16.72 17.15
N SER A 481 -7.40 -16.60 15.90
CA SER A 481 -8.47 -15.67 15.51
C SER A 481 -9.46 -16.37 14.59
N GLU A 482 -10.75 -16.17 14.85
CA GLU A 482 -11.84 -16.53 13.93
C GLU A 482 -12.19 -15.39 12.95
N ASP A 483 -11.69 -14.18 13.20
CA ASP A 483 -11.91 -13.03 12.32
C ASP A 483 -11.16 -13.25 10.99
N PRO A 484 -11.86 -13.32 9.84
CA PRO A 484 -11.22 -13.52 8.55
C PRO A 484 -10.28 -12.36 8.15
N ALA A 485 -10.44 -11.17 8.75
CA ALA A 485 -9.61 -10.00 8.52
C ALA A 485 -8.30 -10.00 9.34
N VAL A 486 -8.20 -10.83 10.38
CA VAL A 486 -7.03 -10.85 11.28
C VAL A 486 -6.29 -12.16 11.15
N SER A 487 -5.00 -12.10 10.82
CA SER A 487 -4.15 -13.28 10.87
C SER A 487 -3.65 -13.50 12.31
N PRO A 488 -3.83 -14.69 12.89
CA PRO A 488 -3.25 -14.98 14.19
C PRO A 488 -1.73 -14.89 14.11
N LEU A 489 -1.10 -14.39 15.16
CA LEU A 489 0.35 -14.34 15.25
C LEU A 489 0.85 -15.52 16.10
N ALA A 490 1.61 -16.43 15.51
CA ALA A 490 2.28 -17.48 16.27
C ALA A 490 3.40 -16.91 17.16
N LEU A 491 3.69 -17.57 18.29
CA LEU A 491 4.66 -17.08 19.30
C LEU A 491 6.10 -16.90 18.78
N HIS A 492 6.43 -17.56 17.67
CA HIS A 492 7.75 -17.54 17.05
C HIS A 492 7.77 -16.70 15.76
N GLU A 493 6.68 -15.98 15.46
CA GLU A 493 6.63 -15.08 14.31
C GLU A 493 7.00 -13.65 14.72
N PRO A 494 7.94 -13.01 14.01
CA PRO A 494 8.28 -11.62 14.28
C PRO A 494 7.21 -10.63 13.84
N LEU A 495 7.06 -9.58 14.64
CA LEU A 495 6.24 -8.42 14.35
C LEU A 495 7.04 -7.28 13.71
N PHE A 496 6.36 -6.56 12.83
CA PHE A 496 6.72 -5.20 12.50
C PHE A 496 5.47 -4.33 12.37
N PHE A 497 5.66 -3.03 12.49
CA PHE A 497 4.59 -2.04 12.45
C PHE A 497 4.76 -1.14 11.24
N LEU A 498 3.66 -0.79 10.60
CA LEU A 498 3.62 0.23 9.55
C LEU A 498 2.68 1.35 9.96
N GLU A 499 3.19 2.56 9.92
CA GLU A 499 2.43 3.79 9.95
C GLU A 499 2.28 4.30 8.53
N ARG A 500 1.06 4.71 8.19
CA ARG A 500 0.69 5.24 6.88
C ARG A 500 0.18 6.66 7.04
N MET A 501 0.67 7.57 6.22
CA MET A 501 0.22 8.97 6.20
C MET A 501 -0.14 9.33 4.76
N TYR A 502 -1.43 9.50 4.48
CA TYR A 502 -1.93 9.73 3.13
C TYR A 502 -2.28 11.18 2.91
N VAL A 503 -1.74 11.73 1.81
CA VAL A 503 -2.08 13.02 1.20
C VAL A 503 -1.98 14.21 2.15
N ASN A 504 -1.00 15.06 1.93
CA ASN A 504 -0.99 16.40 2.47
C ASN A 504 -2.01 17.27 1.72
N PRO A 505 -2.94 17.94 2.41
CA PRO A 505 -4.01 18.71 1.76
C PRO A 505 -3.51 19.95 0.99
N LYS A 506 -2.27 20.40 1.19
CA LYS A 506 -1.71 21.56 0.48
C LYS A 506 -1.07 21.17 -0.85
N THR A 507 -0.48 19.98 -0.93
CA THR A 507 0.24 19.52 -2.13
C THR A 507 -0.54 18.51 -2.95
N ASN A 508 -1.60 17.92 -2.37
CA ASN A 508 -2.38 16.82 -2.92
C ASN A 508 -1.57 15.53 -3.17
N SER A 509 -0.32 15.48 -2.69
CA SER A 509 0.59 14.33 -2.69
C SER A 509 0.85 13.90 -1.25
N GLY A 510 1.55 12.80 -1.04
CA GLY A 510 1.93 12.36 0.30
C GLY A 510 2.80 13.42 1.00
N PRO A 511 2.82 13.44 2.34
CA PRO A 511 3.64 14.40 3.06
C PRO A 511 5.13 14.24 2.73
N ALA A 512 5.92 15.30 2.90
CA ALA A 512 7.37 15.20 2.84
C ALA A 512 7.93 14.61 4.15
N VAL A 513 8.82 13.62 4.02
CA VAL A 513 9.43 12.95 5.18
C VAL A 513 10.24 13.92 6.03
N SER A 514 10.91 14.90 5.40
CA SER A 514 11.69 15.94 6.08
C SER A 514 10.83 16.93 6.89
N GLU A 515 9.54 17.05 6.58
CA GLU A 515 8.60 17.97 7.23
C GLU A 515 7.71 17.27 8.27
N THR A 516 7.72 15.94 8.31
CA THR A 516 6.80 15.09 9.10
C THR A 516 7.51 14.49 10.30
N ILE A 517 6.86 14.47 11.47
CA ILE A 517 7.41 13.89 12.71
C ILE A 517 7.04 12.41 12.76
N LEU A 518 7.99 11.52 12.51
CA LEU A 518 7.76 10.07 12.64
C LEU A 518 7.73 9.61 14.11
N GLY A 519 6.93 8.57 14.37
CA GLY A 519 6.74 7.98 15.68
C GLY A 519 7.90 7.11 16.20
N GLY A 520 7.62 6.39 17.29
CA GLY A 520 8.52 5.42 17.89
C GLY A 520 7.84 4.13 18.30
N LEU A 521 8.65 3.12 18.60
CA LEU A 521 8.21 1.81 19.06
C LEU A 521 9.05 1.38 20.26
N LEU A 522 8.38 1.00 21.34
CA LEU A 522 8.97 0.33 22.50
C LEU A 522 8.53 -1.14 22.53
N HIS A 523 9.40 -2.02 22.97
CA HIS A 523 9.07 -3.40 23.31
C HIS A 523 9.53 -3.70 24.74
N PHE A 524 8.59 -4.11 25.58
CA PHE A 524 8.85 -4.59 26.93
C PHE A 524 8.80 -6.10 26.91
N LYS A 525 9.88 -6.76 27.33
CA LYS A 525 9.95 -8.23 27.38
C LYS A 525 10.40 -8.71 28.76
N PRO A 526 9.63 -9.61 29.41
CA PRO A 526 10.07 -10.30 30.61
C PRO A 526 11.35 -11.10 30.35
N GLN A 527 12.37 -10.95 31.22
CA GLN A 527 13.55 -11.80 31.12
C GLN A 527 13.23 -13.12 31.81
N ARG A 528 13.32 -14.24 31.08
CA ARG A 528 13.20 -15.55 31.71
C ARG A 528 14.23 -15.64 32.83
N SER A 529 13.77 -15.99 34.02
CA SER A 529 14.68 -16.37 35.10
C SER A 529 15.42 -17.61 34.61
N ILE A 530 16.73 -17.49 34.36
CA ILE A 530 17.58 -18.67 34.23
C ILE A 530 17.54 -19.31 35.62
N VAL A 531 16.75 -20.38 35.77
CA VAL A 531 16.91 -21.28 36.90
C VAL A 531 18.26 -21.93 36.66
N VAL A 532 19.27 -21.46 37.41
CA VAL A 532 20.64 -21.99 37.40
C VAL A 532 20.65 -23.40 37.95
#